data_AF-A0AAV5D1K1-F1
#
_entry.id   AF-A0AAV5D1K1-F1
#
_cell.length_a   1.000
_cell.length_b   1.000
_cell.length_c   1.000
_cell.angle_alpha   90.00
_cell.angle_beta   90.00
_cell.angle_gamma   90.00
#
_symmetry.space_group_name_H-M   'P 1'
#
loop_
_entity.id
_entity.type
_entity.pdbx_description
1 polymer ?
#
loop_
_entity_poly.entity_id
_entity_poly.type
_entity_poly.pdbx_seq_one_letter_code
_entity_poly.pdbx_strand_id
1 'polypeptide(L)'
;MSQPNGAAAVADPSLLPPPPRPPPVEWPVDGRVTREWVAELTSTLDWCSRHLPADQLPTVLPAPMVQRLVITAASGLHQEPNLVRVDPRPGQSVVVVGDVHGQLHDVIFLLQDAGFPSEERLFVFNGDYVDRGAWGLETFLLLLAWKVFLPNCVFLLRGNHESKYCTSHEGPDARDKRHDLLGMDKGYTIDHDGECGKLITLFSAPDYPQFQASEDRYNNCGAYIVLNPPDFTTPIFRSFEAVKPRPMSVNKPVRVWEAK
;
A
#
# COMPACT_ATOMS: atom_id res chain seq x y z
N MET A 1 10.90 34.71 -47.55
CA MET A 1 9.67 33.91 -47.37
C MET A 1 9.91 32.96 -46.22
N SER A 2 9.46 33.33 -45.04
CA SER A 2 9.68 32.58 -43.80
C SER A 2 8.44 31.75 -43.51
N GLN A 3 8.56 30.42 -43.45
CA GLN A 3 7.45 29.57 -43.03
C GLN A 3 7.29 29.63 -41.50
N PRO A 4 6.06 29.60 -40.96
CA PRO A 4 5.86 29.48 -39.53
C PRO A 4 5.95 28.00 -39.10
N ASN A 5 6.77 27.76 -38.07
CA ASN A 5 6.83 26.50 -37.35
C ASN A 5 5.46 26.15 -36.77
N GLY A 6 4.87 25.03 -37.21
CA GLY A 6 3.71 24.42 -36.57
C GLY A 6 4.14 23.72 -35.28
N ALA A 7 3.91 24.36 -34.14
CA ALA A 7 3.92 23.67 -32.86
C ALA A 7 2.69 22.75 -32.79
N ALA A 8 2.91 21.44 -32.70
CA ALA A 8 1.84 20.49 -32.46
C ALA A 8 1.21 20.79 -31.09
N ALA A 9 -0.10 21.09 -31.09
CA ALA A 9 -0.86 21.25 -29.86
C ALA A 9 -0.83 19.92 -29.08
N VAL A 10 -0.30 19.96 -27.86
CA VAL A 10 -0.39 18.83 -26.92
C VAL A 10 -1.87 18.69 -26.57
N ALA A 11 -2.48 17.56 -26.95
CA ALA A 11 -3.89 17.29 -26.67
C ALA A 11 -4.15 17.36 -25.16
N ASP A 12 -5.20 18.08 -24.76
CA ASP A 12 -5.66 18.16 -23.37
C ASP A 12 -6.05 16.75 -22.89
N PRO A 13 -5.38 16.19 -21.86
CA PRO A 13 -5.68 14.86 -21.32
C PRO A 13 -7.12 14.71 -20.83
N SER A 14 -7.82 15.81 -20.52
CA SER A 14 -9.22 15.80 -20.09
C SER A 14 -10.22 15.54 -21.23
N LEU A 15 -9.78 15.58 -22.49
CA LEU A 15 -10.59 15.31 -23.68
C LEU A 15 -10.51 13.84 -24.14
N LEU A 16 -9.67 13.02 -23.53
CA LEU A 16 -9.60 11.59 -23.86
C LEU A 16 -10.81 10.86 -23.24
N PRO A 17 -11.46 9.96 -23.99
CA PRO A 17 -12.52 9.13 -23.44
C PRO A 17 -11.96 8.31 -22.26
N PRO A 18 -12.76 8.08 -21.19
CA PRO A 18 -12.30 7.30 -20.07
C PRO A 18 -11.87 5.89 -20.54
N PRO A 19 -10.84 5.31 -19.91
CA PRO A 19 -10.39 3.97 -20.26
C PRO A 19 -11.55 2.97 -20.17
N PRO A 20 -11.60 1.96 -21.05
CA PRO A 20 -12.68 0.98 -21.06
C PRO A 20 -12.76 0.29 -19.71
N ARG A 21 -13.99 0.00 -19.28
CA ARG A 21 -14.25 -0.70 -18.03
C ARG A 21 -13.62 -2.11 -18.07
N PRO A 22 -12.83 -2.50 -17.05
CA PRO A 22 -12.28 -3.85 -16.98
C PRO A 22 -13.38 -4.90 -16.80
N PRO A 23 -13.15 -6.13 -17.30
CA PRO A 23 -14.03 -7.25 -17.00
C PRO A 23 -14.02 -7.57 -15.49
N PRO A 24 -15.02 -8.30 -14.97
CA PRO A 24 -14.98 -8.79 -13.60
C PRO A 24 -13.75 -9.68 -13.38
N VAL A 25 -13.03 -9.45 -12.28
CA VAL A 25 -11.90 -10.30 -11.91
C VAL A 25 -12.45 -11.62 -11.39
N GLU A 26 -12.22 -12.69 -12.12
CA GLU A 26 -12.60 -14.04 -11.73
C GLU A 26 -11.47 -14.74 -10.98
N TRP A 27 -11.83 -15.73 -10.16
CA TRP A 27 -10.83 -16.57 -9.53
C TRP A 27 -10.18 -17.50 -10.57
N PRO A 28 -8.85 -17.75 -10.53
CA PRO A 28 -8.19 -18.64 -11.49
C PRO A 28 -8.85 -20.02 -11.55
N VAL A 29 -9.14 -20.50 -12.76
CA VAL A 29 -9.87 -21.77 -12.99
C VAL A 29 -9.14 -22.96 -12.40
N ASP A 30 -7.81 -22.97 -12.47
CA ASP A 30 -6.94 -24.01 -11.90
C ASP A 30 -6.70 -23.84 -10.39
N GLY A 31 -7.26 -22.80 -9.79
CA GLY A 31 -7.14 -22.47 -8.38
C GLY A 31 -5.84 -21.75 -8.01
N ARG A 32 -4.94 -21.47 -8.96
CA ARG A 32 -3.60 -20.93 -8.69
C ARG A 32 -3.53 -19.45 -9.02
N VAL A 33 -3.22 -18.64 -8.01
CA VAL A 33 -2.90 -17.22 -8.22
C VAL A 33 -1.54 -17.12 -8.92
N THR A 34 -1.45 -16.32 -9.98
CA THR A 34 -0.21 -16.06 -10.72
C THR A 34 0.17 -14.58 -10.66
N ARG A 35 1.38 -14.24 -11.10
CA ARG A 35 1.83 -12.84 -11.20
C ARG A 35 0.91 -12.03 -12.12
N GLU A 36 0.47 -12.62 -13.23
CA GLU A 36 -0.42 -11.99 -14.20
C GLU A 36 -1.78 -11.71 -13.58
N TRP A 37 -2.31 -12.65 -12.79
CA TRP A 37 -3.56 -12.44 -12.07
C TRP A 37 -3.45 -11.31 -11.04
N VAL A 38 -2.35 -11.25 -10.29
CA VAL A 38 -2.09 -10.15 -9.34
C VAL A 38 -1.98 -8.80 -10.08
N ALA A 39 -1.35 -8.77 -11.25
CA ALA A 39 -1.24 -7.57 -12.07
C ALA A 39 -2.60 -7.12 -12.64
N GLU A 40 -3.45 -8.06 -13.06
CA GLU A 40 -4.82 -7.79 -13.49
C GLU A 40 -5.67 -7.23 -12.34
N LEU A 41 -5.60 -7.84 -11.16
CA LEU A 41 -6.27 -7.33 -9.96
C LEU A 41 -5.79 -5.91 -9.65
N THR A 42 -4.47 -5.67 -9.65
CA THR A 42 -3.89 -4.35 -9.38
C THR A 42 -4.43 -3.30 -10.33
N SER A 43 -4.41 -3.58 -11.64
CA SER A 43 -4.90 -2.66 -12.67
C SER A 43 -6.40 -2.40 -12.53
N THR A 44 -7.17 -3.43 -12.16
CA THR A 44 -8.60 -3.32 -11.92
C THR A 44 -8.90 -2.47 -10.69
N LEU A 45 -8.15 -2.64 -9.60
CA LEU A 45 -8.32 -1.85 -8.38
C LEU A 45 -8.00 -0.37 -8.63
N ASP A 46 -6.93 -0.06 -9.35
CA ASP A 46 -6.59 1.32 -9.75
C ASP A 46 -7.62 1.93 -10.72
N TRP A 47 -8.18 1.12 -11.63
CA TRP A 47 -9.26 1.62 -12.49
C TRP A 47 -10.52 1.91 -11.67
N CYS A 48 -10.93 0.97 -10.81
CA CYS A 48 -12.13 1.10 -9.97
C CYS A 48 -12.04 2.28 -9.00
N SER A 49 -10.87 2.50 -8.39
CA SER A 49 -10.67 3.59 -7.44
C SER A 49 -10.87 4.98 -8.04
N ARG A 50 -10.73 5.11 -9.37
CA ARG A 50 -10.83 6.36 -10.13
C ARG A 50 -12.16 6.53 -10.86
N HIS A 51 -12.78 5.43 -11.29
CA HIS A 51 -13.90 5.47 -12.25
C HIS A 51 -15.18 4.80 -11.75
N LEU A 52 -15.13 4.05 -10.65
CA LEU A 52 -16.26 3.24 -10.22
C LEU A 52 -16.77 3.67 -8.84
N PRO A 53 -18.07 4.04 -8.72
CA PRO A 53 -18.71 4.22 -7.42
C PRO A 53 -18.64 2.95 -6.56
N ALA A 54 -18.55 3.13 -5.24
CA ALA A 54 -18.34 2.03 -4.31
C ALA A 54 -19.45 0.97 -4.32
N ASP A 55 -20.70 1.36 -4.59
CA ASP A 55 -21.86 0.47 -4.72
C ASP A 55 -21.80 -0.39 -5.98
N GLN A 56 -21.05 0.03 -7.00
CA GLN A 56 -20.82 -0.73 -8.22
C GLN A 56 -19.58 -1.62 -8.14
N LEU A 57 -18.74 -1.50 -7.11
CA LEU A 57 -17.54 -2.34 -6.95
C LEU A 57 -17.81 -3.86 -7.10
N PRO A 58 -18.92 -4.44 -6.59
CA PRO A 58 -19.22 -5.86 -6.76
C PRO A 58 -19.39 -6.32 -8.21
N THR A 59 -19.61 -5.39 -9.14
CA THR A 59 -19.77 -5.69 -10.58
C THR A 59 -18.43 -5.86 -11.30
N VAL A 60 -17.31 -5.58 -10.64
CA VAL A 60 -15.94 -5.78 -11.15
C VAL A 60 -15.11 -6.64 -10.18
N LEU A 61 -15.41 -6.60 -8.89
CA LEU A 61 -14.88 -7.49 -7.86
C LEU A 61 -16.01 -8.38 -7.30
N PRO A 62 -16.37 -9.49 -7.97
CA PRO A 62 -17.45 -10.35 -7.52
C PRO A 62 -17.21 -10.88 -6.10
N ALA A 63 -18.25 -10.87 -5.27
CA ALA A 63 -18.16 -11.36 -3.89
C ALA A 63 -17.60 -12.79 -3.77
N PRO A 64 -17.93 -13.77 -4.65
CA PRO A 64 -17.33 -15.10 -4.58
C PRO A 64 -15.80 -15.10 -4.79
N MET A 65 -15.28 -14.24 -5.68
CA MET A 65 -13.84 -14.12 -5.91
C MET A 65 -13.17 -13.51 -4.67
N VAL A 66 -13.73 -12.41 -4.13
CA VAL A 66 -13.22 -11.75 -2.93
C VAL A 66 -13.20 -12.70 -1.74
N GLN A 67 -14.31 -13.41 -1.50
CA GLN A 67 -14.41 -14.40 -0.42
C GLN A 67 -13.34 -15.49 -0.56
N ARG A 68 -13.12 -16.00 -1.77
CA ARG A 68 -12.13 -17.05 -2.01
C ARG A 68 -10.72 -16.55 -1.74
N LEU A 69 -10.35 -15.35 -2.22
CA LEU A 69 -9.06 -14.73 -1.91
C LEU A 69 -8.83 -14.60 -0.40
N VAL A 70 -9.83 -14.05 0.31
CA VAL A 70 -9.75 -13.84 1.77
C VAL A 70 -9.61 -15.17 2.51
N ILE A 71 -10.40 -16.19 2.17
CA ILE A 71 -10.35 -17.51 2.82
C ILE A 71 -9.01 -18.19 2.54
N THR A 72 -8.50 -18.14 1.31
CA THR A 72 -7.21 -18.73 0.95
C THR A 72 -6.08 -18.05 1.71
N ALA A 73 -6.06 -16.71 1.75
CA ALA A 73 -5.04 -15.96 2.47
C ALA A 73 -5.13 -16.21 3.99
N ALA A 74 -6.33 -16.17 4.57
CA ALA A 74 -6.55 -16.44 5.99
C ALA A 74 -6.11 -17.86 6.38
N SER A 75 -6.38 -18.84 5.52
CA SER A 75 -5.97 -20.23 5.74
C SER A 75 -4.43 -20.38 5.76
N GLY A 76 -3.72 -19.62 4.92
CA GLY A 76 -2.25 -19.57 4.93
C GLY A 76 -1.71 -18.86 6.16
N LEU A 77 -2.21 -17.67 6.45
CA LEU A 77 -1.79 -16.86 7.61
C LEU A 77 -2.03 -17.57 8.95
N HIS A 78 -3.12 -18.36 9.08
CA HIS A 78 -3.41 -19.12 10.29
C HIS A 78 -2.39 -20.23 10.58
N GLN A 79 -1.63 -20.67 9.56
CA GLN A 79 -0.56 -21.66 9.72
C GLN A 79 0.76 -21.03 10.13
N GLU A 80 0.89 -19.71 10.07
CA GLU A 80 2.11 -18.99 10.44
C GLU A 80 2.22 -18.82 11.96
N PRO A 81 3.44 -18.90 12.51
CA PRO A 81 3.66 -18.60 13.92
C PRO A 81 3.46 -17.10 14.20
N ASN A 82 3.09 -16.75 15.43
CA ASN A 82 2.97 -15.35 15.85
C ASN A 82 4.30 -14.57 15.73
N LEU A 83 5.43 -15.27 15.84
CA LEU A 83 6.76 -14.73 15.57
C LEU A 83 7.24 -15.31 14.24
N VAL A 84 7.04 -14.56 13.16
CA VAL A 84 7.48 -14.96 11.82
C VAL A 84 8.97 -14.71 11.66
N ARG A 85 9.71 -15.73 11.22
CA ARG A 85 11.14 -15.62 10.92
C ARG A 85 11.33 -15.35 9.43
N VAL A 86 11.97 -14.24 9.12
CA VAL A 86 12.41 -13.89 7.77
C VAL A 86 13.88 -14.28 7.65
N ASP A 87 14.19 -15.26 6.81
CA ASP A 87 15.56 -15.79 6.62
C ASP A 87 15.95 -15.70 5.13
N PRO A 88 16.47 -14.54 4.68
CA PRO A 88 16.80 -14.33 3.29
C PRO A 88 17.98 -15.20 2.84
N ARG A 89 17.81 -15.91 1.72
CA ARG A 89 18.88 -16.64 1.02
C ARG A 89 19.93 -15.66 0.48
N PRO A 90 21.16 -16.13 0.19
CA PRO A 90 22.18 -15.30 -0.44
C PRO A 90 21.66 -14.63 -1.72
N GLY A 91 21.83 -13.31 -1.79
CA GLY A 91 21.34 -12.49 -2.92
C GLY A 91 19.89 -12.01 -2.80
N GLN A 92 19.12 -12.47 -1.82
CA GLN A 92 17.77 -11.95 -1.56
C GLN A 92 17.82 -10.65 -0.75
N SER A 93 17.08 -9.64 -1.22
CA SER A 93 16.83 -8.40 -0.47
C SER A 93 15.53 -8.48 0.33
N VAL A 94 15.41 -7.67 1.37
CA VAL A 94 14.18 -7.50 2.14
C VAL A 94 13.72 -6.05 2.07
N VAL A 95 12.49 -5.84 1.65
CA VAL A 95 11.80 -4.54 1.68
C VAL A 95 10.89 -4.52 2.90
N VAL A 96 11.09 -3.57 3.80
CA VAL A 96 10.23 -3.34 4.96
C VAL A 96 9.35 -2.13 4.69
N VAL A 97 8.05 -2.30 4.87
CA VAL A 97 7.01 -1.30 4.63
C VAL A 97 6.27 -1.06 5.94
N GLY A 98 6.12 0.20 6.32
CA GLY A 98 5.36 0.63 7.48
C GLY A 98 3.88 0.82 7.16
N ASP A 99 3.23 1.71 7.90
CA ASP A 99 1.80 1.98 7.80
C ASP A 99 1.42 2.48 6.40
N VAL A 100 0.32 1.97 5.84
CA VAL A 100 -0.16 2.36 4.50
C VAL A 100 -1.57 2.94 4.51
N HIS A 101 -2.37 2.65 5.54
CA HIS A 101 -3.65 3.31 5.83
C HIS A 101 -4.57 3.51 4.61
N GLY A 102 -4.83 2.44 3.86
CA GLY A 102 -5.77 2.45 2.74
C GLY A 102 -5.38 3.38 1.58
N GLN A 103 -4.12 3.80 1.49
CA GLN A 103 -3.61 4.64 0.41
C GLN A 103 -3.19 3.78 -0.81
N LEU A 104 -4.16 3.10 -1.45
CA LEU A 104 -3.95 2.14 -2.54
C LEU A 104 -2.93 2.61 -3.60
N HIS A 105 -3.10 3.83 -4.11
CA HIS A 105 -2.28 4.37 -5.20
C HIS A 105 -0.82 4.54 -4.79
N ASP A 106 -0.58 4.92 -3.53
CA ASP A 106 0.76 5.06 -2.98
C ASP A 106 1.39 3.68 -2.74
N VAL A 107 0.59 2.66 -2.39
CA VAL A 107 1.05 1.27 -2.30
C VAL A 107 1.41 0.69 -3.67
N ILE A 108 0.62 0.97 -4.70
CA ILE A 108 0.93 0.56 -6.08
C ILE A 108 2.23 1.20 -6.54
N PHE A 109 2.40 2.51 -6.28
CA PHE A 109 3.65 3.21 -6.57
C PHE A 109 4.83 2.61 -5.80
N LEU A 110 4.70 2.37 -4.49
CA LEU A 110 5.75 1.78 -3.66
C LEU A 110 6.21 0.43 -4.21
N LEU A 111 5.26 -0.44 -4.59
CA LEU A 111 5.57 -1.75 -5.17
C LEU A 111 6.30 -1.64 -6.52
N GLN A 112 5.99 -0.62 -7.32
CA GLN A 112 6.69 -0.34 -8.58
C GLN A 112 8.10 0.21 -8.33
N ASP A 113 8.23 1.16 -7.40
CA ASP A 113 9.49 1.84 -7.08
C ASP A 113 10.50 0.90 -6.41
N ALA A 114 10.06 0.12 -5.42
CA ALA A 114 10.90 -0.89 -4.76
C ALA A 114 11.20 -2.11 -5.66
N GLY A 115 10.37 -2.29 -6.70
CA GLY A 115 10.27 -3.50 -7.51
C GLY A 115 9.36 -4.54 -6.85
N PHE A 116 8.51 -5.20 -7.66
CA PHE A 116 7.50 -6.13 -7.15
C PHE A 116 8.10 -7.33 -6.36
N PRO A 117 7.33 -7.95 -5.47
CA PRO A 117 7.73 -9.19 -4.79
C PRO A 117 8.16 -10.28 -5.77
N SER A 118 9.25 -10.98 -5.42
CA SER A 118 9.80 -12.09 -6.19
C SER A 118 10.64 -13.01 -5.30
N GLU A 119 11.12 -14.12 -5.86
CA GLU A 119 12.07 -15.01 -5.20
C GLU A 119 13.41 -14.35 -4.87
N GLU A 120 13.67 -13.13 -5.32
CA GLU A 120 14.87 -12.32 -5.02
C GLU A 120 14.56 -11.14 -4.08
N ARG A 121 13.29 -10.83 -3.86
CA ARG A 121 12.85 -9.64 -3.11
C ARG A 121 11.69 -9.98 -2.20
N LEU A 122 12.00 -10.08 -0.92
CA LEU A 122 11.04 -10.31 0.14
C LEU A 122 10.41 -8.98 0.55
N PHE A 123 9.16 -9.01 0.96
CA PHE A 123 8.42 -7.88 1.49
C PHE A 123 7.90 -8.20 2.89
N VAL A 124 8.14 -7.30 3.83
CA VAL A 124 7.57 -7.32 5.17
C VAL A 124 6.72 -6.07 5.32
N PHE A 125 5.40 -6.26 5.39
CA PHE A 125 4.45 -5.19 5.69
C PHE A 125 4.15 -5.22 7.19
N ASN A 126 4.38 -4.10 7.87
CA ASN A 126 4.36 -4.01 9.33
C ASN A 126 2.99 -3.55 9.90
N GLY A 127 1.88 -3.99 9.31
CA GLY A 127 0.53 -3.65 9.79
C GLY A 127 -0.01 -2.31 9.30
N ASP A 128 -1.18 -1.94 9.82
CA ASP A 128 -1.90 -0.69 9.57
C ASP A 128 -2.18 -0.46 8.07
N TYR A 129 -2.86 -1.47 7.51
CA TYR A 129 -3.24 -1.54 6.09
C TYR A 129 -4.48 -0.75 5.76
N VAL A 130 -5.38 -0.65 6.73
CA VAL A 130 -6.73 -0.11 6.59
C VAL A 130 -6.90 1.20 7.37
N ASP A 131 -8.13 1.73 7.33
CA ASP A 131 -8.54 3.01 7.91
C ASP A 131 -7.86 4.25 7.28
N ARG A 132 -8.42 5.43 7.56
CA ARG A 132 -7.92 6.79 7.26
C ARG A 132 -7.83 7.15 5.77
N GLY A 133 -7.41 6.24 4.90
CA GLY A 133 -7.57 6.29 3.45
C GLY A 133 -8.90 5.73 2.98
N ALA A 134 -9.29 6.04 1.75
CA ALA A 134 -10.59 5.67 1.17
C ALA A 134 -10.61 4.27 0.52
N TRP A 135 -9.44 3.64 0.41
CA TRP A 135 -9.26 2.39 -0.34
C TRP A 135 -8.68 1.28 0.55
N GLY A 136 -9.09 1.22 1.81
CA GLY A 136 -8.66 0.17 2.76
C GLY A 136 -8.96 -1.24 2.27
N LEU A 137 -10.17 -1.48 1.73
CA LEU A 137 -10.53 -2.79 1.17
C LEU A 137 -9.62 -3.14 -0.01
N GLU A 138 -9.48 -2.25 -0.98
CA GLU A 138 -8.69 -2.46 -2.18
C GLU A 138 -7.20 -2.69 -1.85
N THR A 139 -6.66 -1.88 -0.93
CA THR A 139 -5.28 -2.01 -0.44
C THR A 139 -5.07 -3.39 0.18
N PHE A 140 -5.98 -3.81 1.08
CA PHE A 140 -5.84 -5.10 1.74
C PHE A 140 -5.99 -6.27 0.75
N LEU A 141 -6.92 -6.21 -0.20
CA LEU A 141 -7.07 -7.24 -1.24
C LEU A 141 -5.81 -7.39 -2.10
N LEU A 142 -5.14 -6.29 -2.45
CA LEU A 142 -3.88 -6.31 -3.17
C LEU A 142 -2.77 -7.02 -2.35
N LEU A 143 -2.66 -6.71 -1.05
CA LEU A 143 -1.67 -7.34 -0.17
C LEU A 143 -1.96 -8.84 0.02
N LEU A 144 -3.22 -9.23 0.18
CA LEU A 144 -3.62 -10.65 0.26
C LEU A 144 -3.31 -11.39 -1.04
N ALA A 145 -3.50 -10.77 -2.20
CA ALA A 145 -3.18 -11.37 -3.48
C ALA A 145 -1.68 -11.68 -3.61
N TRP A 146 -0.82 -10.73 -3.23
CA TRP A 146 0.62 -10.96 -3.15
C TRP A 146 1.00 -12.03 -2.12
N LYS A 147 0.33 -12.06 -0.97
CA LYS A 147 0.54 -13.09 0.06
C LYS A 147 0.18 -14.49 -0.43
N VAL A 148 -0.94 -14.64 -1.13
CA VAL A 148 -1.37 -15.94 -1.68
C VAL A 148 -0.45 -16.38 -2.82
N PHE A 149 0.02 -15.45 -3.64
CA PHE A 149 0.91 -15.76 -4.76
C PHE A 149 2.32 -16.17 -4.29
N LEU A 150 2.91 -15.41 -3.35
CA LEU A 150 4.27 -15.61 -2.85
C LEU A 150 4.30 -15.71 -1.31
N PRO A 151 3.74 -16.78 -0.73
CA PRO A 151 3.56 -16.88 0.73
C PRO A 151 4.87 -16.87 1.52
N ASN A 152 5.98 -17.28 0.90
CA ASN A 152 7.31 -17.28 1.51
C ASN A 152 8.13 -16.02 1.22
N CYS A 153 7.61 -15.10 0.39
CA CYS A 153 8.29 -13.84 0.08
C CYS A 153 7.53 -12.62 0.59
N VAL A 154 6.23 -12.74 0.88
CA VAL A 154 5.40 -11.63 1.36
C VAL A 154 4.93 -11.95 2.77
N PHE A 155 5.31 -11.12 3.72
CA PHE A 155 4.99 -11.25 5.14
C PHE A 155 4.06 -10.11 5.53
N LEU A 156 2.92 -10.43 6.12
CA LEU A 156 1.93 -9.47 6.60
C LEU A 156 1.86 -9.59 8.12
N LEU A 157 2.34 -8.57 8.83
CA LEU A 157 2.25 -8.48 10.29
C LEU A 157 0.95 -7.78 10.70
N ARG A 158 0.61 -7.79 11.99
CA ARG A 158 -0.64 -7.20 12.47
C ARG A 158 -0.37 -5.85 13.12
N GLY A 159 -1.03 -4.80 12.63
CA GLY A 159 -1.08 -3.49 13.27
C GLY A 159 -2.27 -3.36 14.22
N ASN A 160 -2.37 -2.22 14.90
CA ASN A 160 -3.48 -1.91 15.81
C ASN A 160 -4.79 -1.66 15.05
N HIS A 161 -4.72 -1.19 13.80
CA HIS A 161 -5.89 -0.96 12.94
C HIS A 161 -6.50 -2.27 12.38
N GLU A 162 -5.80 -3.40 12.44
CA GLU A 162 -6.35 -4.73 12.13
C GLU A 162 -7.04 -5.37 13.36
N SER A 163 -7.83 -4.58 14.09
CA SER A 163 -8.58 -5.03 15.26
C SER A 163 -9.98 -4.39 15.33
N LYS A 164 -10.90 -4.98 16.08
CA LYS A 164 -12.26 -4.42 16.28
C LYS A 164 -12.26 -3.11 17.07
N TYR A 165 -11.19 -2.87 17.83
CA TYR A 165 -11.03 -1.74 18.73
C TYR A 165 -9.73 -1.07 18.32
N CYS A 166 -9.74 -0.24 17.28
CA CYS A 166 -8.54 0.46 16.86
C CYS A 166 -7.93 1.19 18.07
N THR A 167 -6.73 0.79 18.50
CA THR A 167 -6.00 1.43 19.61
C THR A 167 -5.04 2.51 19.09
N SER A 168 -4.50 3.32 20.01
CA SER A 168 -3.69 4.53 19.82
C SER A 168 -2.87 4.64 18.52
N HIS A 169 -2.87 5.85 17.95
CA HIS A 169 -2.27 6.24 16.68
C HIS A 169 -0.98 7.04 16.90
N GLU A 170 0.13 6.63 16.29
CA GLU A 170 1.46 7.28 16.42
C GLU A 170 2.03 7.76 15.06
N GLY A 171 1.16 8.01 14.08
CA GLY A 171 1.54 8.55 12.77
C GLY A 171 2.03 10.01 12.80
N PRO A 172 2.41 10.59 11.64
CA PRO A 172 2.99 11.93 11.54
C PRO A 172 2.18 13.04 12.25
N ASP A 173 0.85 12.99 12.14
CA ASP A 173 -0.11 13.90 12.78
C ASP A 173 -0.18 13.78 14.31
N ALA A 174 0.09 12.59 14.87
CA ALA A 174 0.18 12.40 16.31
C ALA A 174 1.53 12.90 16.86
N ARG A 175 2.62 12.63 16.13
CA ARG A 175 3.98 13.01 16.54
C ARG A 175 4.24 14.50 16.44
N ASP A 176 3.67 15.21 15.46
CA ASP A 176 3.78 16.66 15.34
C ASP A 176 3.28 17.40 16.61
N LYS A 177 2.36 16.78 17.37
CA LYS A 177 1.84 17.32 18.63
C LYS A 177 2.74 17.04 19.84
N ARG A 178 3.85 16.31 19.67
CA ARG A 178 4.74 15.83 20.71
C ARG A 178 6.13 16.45 20.56
N HIS A 179 6.55 17.26 21.53
CA HIS A 179 7.83 17.95 21.52
C HIS A 179 9.03 17.05 21.88
N ASP A 180 8.77 15.87 22.42
CA ASP A 180 9.76 14.86 22.82
C ASP A 180 10.12 13.87 21.69
N LEU A 181 9.44 13.95 20.54
CA LEU A 181 9.63 13.05 19.41
C LEU A 181 10.10 13.81 18.17
N LEU A 182 10.95 13.16 17.37
CA LEU A 182 11.32 13.69 16.05
C LEU A 182 10.13 13.62 15.10
N GLY A 183 10.00 14.64 14.26
CA GLY A 183 9.02 14.71 13.17
C GLY A 183 9.33 13.69 12.06
N MET A 184 8.29 13.29 11.31
CA MET A 184 8.35 12.23 10.29
C MET A 184 8.33 12.76 8.85
N ASP A 185 8.93 13.92 8.58
CA ASP A 185 8.86 14.58 7.27
C ASP A 185 9.33 13.68 6.12
N LYS A 186 10.26 12.76 6.38
CA LYS A 186 10.80 11.81 5.40
C LYS A 186 10.10 10.44 5.40
N GLY A 187 9.05 10.25 6.19
CA GLY A 187 8.34 8.98 6.35
C GLY A 187 9.03 7.99 7.31
N TYR A 188 10.07 8.41 8.03
CA TYR A 188 10.71 7.58 9.05
C TYR A 188 11.43 8.43 10.10
N THR A 189 11.69 7.83 11.27
CA THR A 189 12.61 8.34 12.29
C THR A 189 13.49 7.21 12.81
N ILE A 190 14.72 7.55 13.21
CA ILE A 190 15.57 6.66 14.01
C ILE A 190 15.44 7.13 15.44
N ASP A 191 14.60 6.45 16.22
CA ASP A 191 14.26 6.87 17.59
C ASP A 191 15.32 6.40 18.60
N HIS A 192 16.10 5.37 18.24
CA HIS A 192 17.25 4.93 19.02
C HIS A 192 18.33 4.37 18.09
N ASP A 193 19.60 4.65 18.41
CA ASP A 193 20.77 4.11 17.72
C ASP A 193 21.87 3.83 18.75
N GLY A 194 22.13 2.56 19.02
CA GLY A 194 23.07 2.15 20.05
C GLY A 194 23.67 0.78 19.79
N GLU A 195 24.47 0.29 20.74
CA GLU A 195 25.15 -1.01 20.63
C GLU A 195 24.18 -2.19 20.47
N CYS A 196 22.95 -2.05 20.96
CA CYS A 196 21.88 -3.05 20.83
C CYS A 196 21.14 -3.01 19.47
N GLY A 197 21.48 -2.05 18.60
CA GLY A 197 20.85 -1.86 17.29
C GLY A 197 20.09 -0.54 17.16
N LYS A 198 19.32 -0.43 16.07
CA LYS A 198 18.51 0.74 15.74
C LYS A 198 17.03 0.46 15.99
N LEU A 199 16.35 1.38 16.67
CA LEU A 199 14.89 1.45 16.70
C LEU A 199 14.43 2.47 15.65
N ILE A 200 13.61 2.01 14.73
CA ILE A 200 13.15 2.80 13.58
C ILE A 200 11.62 2.80 13.57
N THR A 201 11.03 3.99 13.56
CA THR A 201 9.61 4.15 13.23
C THR A 201 9.51 4.44 11.73
N LEU A 202 8.69 3.66 11.02
CA LEU A 202 8.57 3.72 9.55
C LEU A 202 7.11 3.94 9.17
N PHE A 203 6.86 4.88 8.27
CA PHE A 203 5.52 5.24 7.81
C PHE A 203 5.52 5.34 6.28
N SER A 204 4.73 4.48 5.63
CA SER A 204 4.69 4.35 4.17
C SER A 204 3.52 5.09 3.53
N ALA A 205 2.76 5.87 4.31
CA ALA A 205 1.66 6.71 3.83
C ALA A 205 2.11 8.19 3.70
N PRO A 206 2.44 8.66 2.48
CA PRO A 206 2.75 10.06 2.24
C PRO A 206 1.51 10.96 2.31
N ASP A 207 1.72 12.24 2.62
CA ASP A 207 0.69 13.27 2.74
C ASP A 207 -0.50 12.78 3.60
N TYR A 208 -0.16 12.30 4.79
CA TYR A 208 -1.07 11.65 5.71
C TYR A 208 -1.68 12.65 6.71
N PRO A 209 -2.96 12.49 7.10
CA PRO A 209 -3.93 11.58 6.49
C PRO A 209 -4.31 12.02 5.07
N GLN A 210 -4.57 11.04 4.20
CA GLN A 210 -4.98 11.26 2.81
C GLN A 210 -6.22 12.16 2.71
N PHE A 211 -7.19 11.94 3.60
CA PHE A 211 -8.38 12.77 3.76
C PHE A 211 -8.36 13.41 5.13
N GLN A 212 -8.40 14.73 5.18
CA GLN A 212 -8.42 15.50 6.43
C GLN A 212 -9.65 16.40 6.42
N ALA A 213 -10.22 16.62 7.60
CA ALA A 213 -11.31 17.58 7.77
C ALA A 213 -10.81 19.04 7.79
N SER A 214 -9.52 19.25 8.09
CA SER A 214 -8.84 20.55 8.11
C SER A 214 -8.10 20.83 6.79
N GLU A 215 -7.83 22.12 6.53
CA GLU A 215 -7.00 22.54 5.39
C GLU A 215 -5.50 22.26 5.61
N ASP A 216 -5.07 22.11 6.86
CA ASP A 216 -3.69 21.83 7.21
C ASP A 216 -3.27 20.45 6.69
N ARG A 217 -2.16 20.42 5.92
CA ARG A 217 -1.53 19.21 5.40
C ARG A 217 -0.17 19.05 6.05
N TYR A 218 0.10 17.85 6.57
CA TYR A 218 1.41 17.54 7.15
C TYR A 218 2.49 17.37 6.08
N ASN A 219 2.12 17.13 4.81
CA ASN A 219 3.02 17.05 3.66
C ASN A 219 4.22 16.10 3.86
N ASN A 220 4.07 15.09 4.72
CA ASN A 220 5.13 14.12 4.96
C ASN A 220 5.37 13.24 3.72
N CYS A 221 6.61 12.82 3.51
CA CYS A 221 6.89 11.71 2.62
C CYS A 221 6.42 10.39 3.25
N GLY A 222 6.17 9.39 2.41
CA GLY A 222 6.16 8.00 2.80
C GLY A 222 7.58 7.45 2.67
N ALA A 223 7.90 6.36 3.35
CA ALA A 223 9.15 5.66 3.14
C ALA A 223 9.02 4.15 3.24
N TYR A 224 9.98 3.46 2.63
CA TYR A 224 10.25 2.04 2.87
C TYR A 224 11.75 1.83 3.08
N ILE A 225 12.11 0.69 3.67
CA ILE A 225 13.50 0.32 3.94
C ILE A 225 13.88 -0.85 3.06
N VAL A 226 15.06 -0.81 2.47
CA VAL A 226 15.68 -1.95 1.79
C VAL A 226 16.86 -2.44 2.62
N LEU A 227 16.84 -3.71 2.98
CA LEU A 227 17.95 -4.44 3.59
C LEU A 227 18.54 -5.36 2.55
N ASN A 228 19.84 -5.23 2.28
CA ASN A 228 20.51 -5.96 1.21
C ASN A 228 21.54 -6.94 1.75
N PRO A 229 21.72 -8.11 1.11
CA PRO A 229 22.84 -8.97 1.43
C PRO A 229 24.16 -8.32 0.96
N PRO A 230 25.30 -8.63 1.60
CA PRO A 230 25.43 -9.48 2.78
C PRO A 230 25.11 -8.75 4.11
N ASP A 231 24.86 -7.43 4.07
CA ASP A 231 24.69 -6.59 5.25
C ASP A 231 23.23 -6.15 5.47
N PHE A 232 22.51 -6.93 6.27
CA PHE A 232 21.15 -6.59 6.71
C PHE A 232 21.11 -5.62 7.88
N THR A 233 22.26 -5.16 8.41
CA THR A 233 22.34 -4.26 9.56
C THR A 233 22.34 -2.78 9.17
N THR A 234 22.62 -2.47 7.90
CA THR A 234 22.62 -1.10 7.36
C THR A 234 21.37 -0.84 6.51
N PRO A 235 20.30 -0.26 7.08
CA PRO A 235 19.08 0.00 6.33
C PRO A 235 19.25 1.11 5.29
N ILE A 236 18.74 0.87 4.08
CA ILE A 236 18.65 1.87 3.02
C ILE A 236 17.23 2.42 2.99
N PHE A 237 17.06 3.65 3.46
CA PHE A 237 15.78 4.35 3.43
C PHE A 237 15.49 4.91 2.04
N ARG A 238 14.26 4.69 1.57
CA ARG A 238 13.73 5.26 0.33
C ARG A 238 12.46 6.03 0.66
N SER A 239 12.52 7.35 0.56
CA SER A 239 11.36 8.22 0.75
C SER A 239 10.72 8.55 -0.59
N PHE A 240 9.40 8.70 -0.61
CA PHE A 240 8.62 9.04 -1.79
C PHE A 240 7.46 9.99 -1.45
N GLU A 241 7.07 10.79 -2.44
CA GLU A 241 5.92 11.69 -2.34
C GLU A 241 4.61 10.96 -2.66
N ALA A 242 3.49 11.56 -2.21
CA ALA A 242 2.17 11.07 -2.57
C ALA A 242 1.92 11.13 -4.08
N VAL A 243 1.24 10.11 -4.60
CA VAL A 243 0.80 10.06 -6.00
C VAL A 243 -0.18 11.21 -6.27
N LYS A 244 0.09 11.97 -7.34
CA LYS A 244 -0.68 13.14 -7.79
C LYS A 244 -1.34 12.87 -9.16
N PRO A 245 -2.52 13.45 -9.44
CA PRO A 245 -3.38 14.14 -8.49
C PRO A 245 -3.89 13.19 -7.41
N ARG A 246 -4.09 13.68 -6.18
CA ARG A 246 -4.68 12.85 -5.13
C ARG A 246 -6.06 12.40 -5.61
N PRO A 247 -6.36 11.09 -5.56
CA PRO A 247 -7.62 10.62 -6.09
C PRO A 247 -8.77 11.17 -5.24
N MET A 248 -9.82 11.64 -5.91
CA MET A 248 -10.99 12.15 -5.20
C MET A 248 -11.79 10.96 -4.67
N SER A 249 -12.12 10.98 -3.38
CA SER A 249 -13.15 10.08 -2.85
C SER A 249 -14.51 10.54 -3.37
N VAL A 250 -14.83 10.18 -4.61
CA VAL A 250 -16.16 10.41 -5.17
C VAL A 250 -17.09 9.41 -4.48
N ASN A 251 -17.86 9.86 -3.49
CA ASN A 251 -18.94 9.13 -2.81
C ASN A 251 -18.58 8.02 -1.80
N LYS A 252 -17.37 7.95 -1.24
CA LYS A 252 -17.15 7.17 -0.01
C LYS A 252 -17.16 8.10 1.20
N PRO A 253 -18.26 8.23 1.97
CA PRO A 253 -18.10 8.71 3.34
C PRO A 253 -17.05 7.80 3.98
N VAL A 254 -16.06 8.38 4.66
CA VAL A 254 -15.11 7.62 5.49
C VAL A 254 -15.97 6.84 6.47
N ARG A 255 -16.23 5.56 6.18
CA ARG A 255 -17.04 4.71 7.03
C ARG A 255 -16.13 4.30 8.19
N VAL A 256 -16.14 5.11 9.23
CA VAL A 256 -15.81 4.62 10.57
C VAL A 256 -16.84 3.53 10.84
N TRP A 257 -16.39 2.28 10.91
CA TRP A 257 -17.26 1.19 11.32
C TRP A 257 -17.59 1.40 12.80
N GLU A 258 -18.67 2.12 13.10
CA GLU A 258 -19.24 2.11 14.44
C GLU A 258 -19.81 0.70 14.70
N ALA A 259 -19.07 -0.08 15.50
CA ALA A 259 -19.59 -1.33 16.04
C ALA A 259 -20.80 -1.01 16.92
N LYS A 260 -21.97 -1.50 16.52
CA LYS A 260 -23.11 -1.68 17.43
C LYS A 260 -22.96 -3.00 18.18
#